data_AF-V2TLM9-F1
#
_entry.id   AF-V2TLM9-F1
#
_cell.length_a   1.000
_cell.length_b   1.000
_cell.length_c   1.000
_cell.angle_alpha   90.00
_cell.angle_beta   90.00
_cell.angle_gamma   90.00
#
_symmetry.space_group_name_H-M   'P 1'
#
loop_
_entity.id
_entity.type
_entity.pdbx_description
1 polymer ?
#
loop_
_entity_poly.entity_id
_entity_poly.type
_entity_poly.pdbx_seq_one_letter_code
_entity_poly.pdbx_strand_id
1 'polypeptide(L)'
;MNHTENKFQYKQSISIEKAIDTIKIKCTNTMNKPLWRGMRDSGDSLIMDSRSGERLPTIAKIAGNYSAMIFNTQLTKKKLPPRTQCVITTGHETKAHTQGFGNGTCYAIFPFDEHVFCGSQKDLWEVKFSINNQKISLLDFHKTLYAFEVDDKNLDTMVQDIYSITSNNLNKNNDFNKAFYELFHGKNEEELRHMILESLDIDILFDVYQSDNINHSVTEIWFNGPCICLRENIYEQVKQYFSLM
;
A
#
# COMPACT_ATOMS: atom_id res chain seq x y z
N MET A 1 -16.56 -33.93 14.79
CA MET A 1 -15.45 -33.72 13.85
C MET A 1 -15.23 -32.23 13.73
N ASN A 2 -14.14 -31.72 14.30
CA ASN A 2 -13.82 -30.30 14.25
C ASN A 2 -13.37 -29.95 12.83
N HIS A 3 -14.16 -29.14 12.13
CA HIS A 3 -13.68 -28.45 10.94
C HIS A 3 -12.63 -27.44 11.38
N THR A 4 -11.36 -27.78 11.24
CA THR A 4 -10.29 -26.78 11.22
C THR A 4 -10.50 -25.93 9.97
N GLU A 5 -11.06 -24.74 10.17
CA GLU A 5 -10.91 -23.64 9.22
C GLU A 5 -9.41 -23.47 8.96
N ASN A 6 -8.94 -23.90 7.78
CA ASN A 6 -7.62 -23.53 7.30
C ASN A 6 -7.65 -22.01 7.11
N LYS A 7 -7.26 -21.27 8.15
CA LYS A 7 -6.89 -19.86 8.02
C LYS A 7 -5.77 -19.81 6.99
N PHE A 8 -6.09 -19.40 5.76
CA PHE A 8 -5.11 -19.18 4.72
C PHE A 8 -4.04 -18.23 5.29
N GLN A 9 -2.81 -18.72 5.43
CA GLN A 9 -1.71 -17.90 5.89
C GLN A 9 -1.33 -16.94 4.77
N TYR A 10 -1.11 -15.66 5.11
CA TYR A 10 -0.69 -14.63 4.17
C TYR A 10 0.57 -15.02 3.38
N LYS A 11 1.45 -15.84 3.98
CA LYS A 11 2.60 -16.45 3.31
C LYS A 11 2.66 -17.93 3.62
N GLN A 12 2.99 -18.73 2.62
CA GLN A 12 3.27 -20.15 2.78
C GLN A 12 4.52 -20.52 1.98
N SER A 13 5.51 -21.13 2.65
CA SER A 13 6.71 -21.64 1.97
C SER A 13 6.36 -22.77 1.02
N ILE A 14 7.01 -22.79 -0.14
CA ILE A 14 6.89 -23.82 -1.17
C ILE A 14 8.29 -24.23 -1.63
N SER A 15 8.43 -25.38 -2.30
CA SER A 15 9.70 -25.74 -2.92
C SER A 15 9.99 -24.86 -4.15
N ILE A 16 11.26 -24.78 -4.54
CA ILE A 16 11.70 -23.99 -5.69
C ILE A 16 11.11 -24.57 -6.98
N GLU A 17 11.02 -25.90 -7.11
CA GLU A 17 10.44 -26.58 -8.26
C GLU A 17 8.97 -26.21 -8.43
N LYS A 18 8.19 -26.27 -7.33
CA LYS A 18 6.78 -25.87 -7.34
C LYS A 18 6.61 -24.40 -7.70
N ALA A 19 7.54 -23.54 -7.24
CA ALA A 19 7.53 -22.13 -7.59
C ALA A 19 7.73 -21.92 -9.10
N ILE A 20 8.75 -22.57 -9.69
CA ILE A 20 9.05 -22.52 -11.13
C ILE A 20 7.84 -23.00 -11.95
N ASP A 21 7.27 -24.15 -11.60
CA ASP A 21 6.11 -24.72 -12.31
C ASP A 21 4.91 -23.79 -12.23
N THR A 22 4.67 -23.19 -11.05
CA THR A 22 3.55 -22.26 -10.88
C THR A 22 3.75 -20.98 -11.69
N ILE A 23 4.96 -20.43 -11.72
CA ILE A 23 5.28 -19.22 -12.50
C ILE A 23 5.02 -19.45 -13.99
N LYS A 24 5.48 -20.60 -14.53
CA LYS A 24 5.29 -20.94 -15.94
C LYS A 24 3.83 -21.08 -16.36
N ILE A 25 2.97 -21.49 -15.43
CA ILE A 25 1.56 -21.78 -15.72
C ILE A 25 0.66 -20.58 -15.44
N LYS A 26 0.96 -19.78 -14.40
CA LYS A 26 0.03 -18.79 -13.84
C LYS A 26 0.53 -17.35 -13.83
N CYS A 27 1.78 -17.11 -14.19
CA CYS A 27 2.43 -15.80 -14.10
C CYS A 27 3.07 -15.39 -15.44
N THR A 28 2.48 -15.79 -16.57
CA THR A 28 3.09 -15.65 -17.88
C THR A 28 3.39 -14.19 -18.24
N ASN A 29 2.60 -13.24 -17.73
CA ASN A 29 2.73 -11.81 -18.06
C ASN A 29 3.91 -11.14 -17.34
N THR A 30 4.35 -11.70 -16.21
CA THR A 30 5.47 -11.15 -15.40
C THR A 30 6.68 -12.07 -15.37
N MET A 31 6.60 -13.24 -16.01
CA MET A 31 7.60 -14.31 -15.96
C MET A 31 9.01 -13.85 -16.36
N ASN A 32 9.13 -12.99 -17.38
CA ASN A 32 10.42 -12.47 -17.86
C ASN A 32 10.83 -11.14 -17.22
N LYS A 33 9.92 -10.49 -16.50
CA LYS A 33 10.13 -9.18 -15.90
C LYS A 33 9.37 -9.12 -14.57
N PRO A 34 9.88 -9.78 -13.51
CA PRO A 34 9.19 -9.79 -12.24
C PRO A 34 9.10 -8.39 -11.63
N LEU A 35 8.15 -8.25 -10.71
CA LEU A 35 8.11 -7.13 -9.79
C LEU A 35 9.07 -7.38 -8.62
N TRP A 36 9.36 -6.35 -7.83
CA TRP A 36 10.30 -6.48 -6.72
C TRP A 36 9.74 -5.97 -5.40
N ARG A 37 10.10 -6.61 -4.30
CA ARG A 37 9.68 -6.19 -2.96
C ARG A 37 10.72 -6.57 -1.91
N GLY A 38 11.05 -5.61 -1.04
CA GLY A 38 11.74 -5.88 0.21
C GLY A 38 10.80 -6.51 1.24
N MET A 39 11.24 -7.58 1.91
CA MET A 39 10.42 -8.30 2.90
C MET A 39 11.32 -8.86 4.01
N ARG A 40 10.77 -9.00 5.22
CA ARG A 40 11.43 -9.82 6.25
C ARG A 40 11.71 -11.21 5.69
N ASP A 41 12.88 -11.75 5.98
CA ASP A 41 13.26 -13.08 5.51
C ASP A 41 12.17 -14.11 5.85
N SER A 42 11.64 -14.75 4.81
CA SER A 42 10.50 -15.67 4.84
C SER A 42 10.81 -16.98 4.11
N GLY A 43 12.09 -17.27 3.86
CA GLY A 43 12.56 -18.43 3.11
C GLY A 43 12.92 -18.13 1.65
N ASP A 44 13.32 -19.17 0.92
CA ASP A 44 13.81 -19.04 -0.46
C ASP A 44 12.69 -18.89 -1.49
N SER A 45 11.57 -19.59 -1.29
CA SER A 45 10.41 -19.56 -2.17
C SER A 45 9.11 -19.67 -1.37
N LEU A 46 8.13 -18.85 -1.71
CA LEU A 46 6.83 -18.82 -1.05
C LEU A 46 5.71 -18.42 -2.01
N ILE A 47 4.50 -18.84 -1.67
CA ILE A 47 3.27 -18.25 -2.19
C ILE A 47 2.76 -17.24 -1.16
N MET A 48 2.35 -16.07 -1.64
CA MET A 48 1.73 -15.02 -0.83
C MET A 48 0.35 -14.74 -1.41
N ASP A 49 -0.65 -14.56 -0.55
CA ASP A 49 -2.02 -14.23 -0.97
C ASP A 49 -2.56 -13.10 -0.10
N SER A 50 -2.63 -11.89 -0.68
CA SER A 50 -3.07 -10.71 0.06
C SER A 50 -4.57 -10.69 0.36
N ARG A 51 -5.34 -11.62 -0.20
CA ARG A 51 -6.76 -11.80 0.14
C ARG A 51 -6.94 -12.43 1.52
N SER A 52 -5.91 -13.07 2.07
CA SER A 52 -6.03 -13.85 3.30
C SER A 52 -5.89 -13.03 4.58
N GLY A 53 -5.75 -11.70 4.48
CA GLY A 53 -5.73 -10.82 5.64
C GLY A 53 -5.35 -9.37 5.31
N GLU A 54 -5.59 -8.48 6.26
CA GLU A 54 -5.25 -7.07 6.13
C GLU A 54 -3.86 -6.75 6.70
N ARG A 55 -3.13 -5.91 5.99
CA ARG A 55 -1.84 -5.36 6.41
C ARG A 55 -2.05 -3.98 7.02
N LEU A 56 -1.59 -3.82 8.26
CA LEU A 56 -1.37 -2.48 8.83
C LEU A 56 -0.04 -1.90 8.32
N PRO A 57 0.01 -0.64 7.88
CA PRO A 57 1.26 0.00 7.50
C PRO A 57 2.18 0.14 8.72
N THR A 58 3.50 0.11 8.49
CA THR A 58 4.51 0.16 9.55
C THR A 58 4.36 1.41 10.43
N ILE A 59 3.97 2.54 9.82
CA ILE A 59 3.77 3.81 10.53
C ILE A 59 2.59 3.77 11.50
N ALA A 60 1.62 2.85 11.33
CA ALA A 60 0.41 2.83 12.15
C ALA A 60 0.72 2.71 13.65
N LYS A 61 1.83 2.05 14.00
CA LYS A 61 2.27 1.91 15.40
C LYS A 61 2.84 3.19 16.01
N ILE A 62 3.14 4.21 15.21
CA ILE A 62 3.89 5.40 15.60
C ILE A 62 3.11 6.69 15.31
N ALA A 63 2.29 6.72 14.25
CA ALA A 63 1.54 7.90 13.82
C ALA A 63 0.22 7.55 13.12
N GLY A 64 -0.44 6.45 13.50
CA GLY A 64 -1.76 6.07 13.00
C GLY A 64 -1.81 5.62 11.52
N ASN A 65 -2.99 5.17 11.11
CA ASN A 65 -3.29 4.48 9.85
C ASN A 65 -4.08 5.35 8.84
N TYR A 66 -4.07 6.66 9.02
CA TYR A 66 -4.95 7.61 8.31
C TYR A 66 -4.87 7.49 6.78
N SER A 67 -3.67 7.46 6.20
CA SER A 67 -3.52 7.33 4.75
C SER A 67 -4.07 6.02 4.19
N ALA A 68 -3.85 4.88 4.85
CA ALA A 68 -4.38 3.62 4.35
C ALA A 68 -5.91 3.60 4.43
N MET A 69 -6.51 4.22 5.45
CA MET A 69 -7.95 4.39 5.56
C MET A 69 -8.52 5.26 4.44
N ILE A 70 -7.87 6.39 4.12
CA ILE A 70 -8.28 7.27 3.01
C ILE A 70 -8.17 6.52 1.68
N PHE A 71 -7.03 5.89 1.40
CA PHE A 71 -6.83 5.09 0.18
C PHE A 71 -7.83 3.93 0.08
N ASN A 72 -8.06 3.17 1.16
CA ASN A 72 -9.05 2.10 1.18
C ASN A 72 -10.43 2.62 0.77
N THR A 73 -10.83 3.77 1.31
CA THR A 73 -12.14 4.39 0.99
C THR A 73 -12.23 4.72 -0.49
N GLN A 74 -11.21 5.36 -1.07
CA GLN A 74 -11.23 5.77 -2.48
C GLN A 74 -11.11 4.57 -3.44
N LEU A 75 -10.21 3.64 -3.17
CA LEU A 75 -10.02 2.43 -3.98
C LEU A 75 -11.31 1.61 -4.02
N THR A 76 -11.95 1.41 -2.86
CA THR A 76 -13.23 0.68 -2.77
C THR A 76 -14.33 1.36 -3.57
N LYS A 77 -14.42 2.70 -3.55
CA LYS A 77 -15.37 3.46 -4.39
C LYS A 77 -15.14 3.21 -5.89
N LYS A 78 -13.90 2.98 -6.30
CA LYS A 78 -13.53 2.64 -7.69
C LYS A 78 -13.54 1.14 -7.99
N LYS A 79 -14.04 0.31 -7.07
CA LYS A 79 -14.04 -1.15 -7.16
C LYS A 79 -12.63 -1.74 -7.34
N LEU A 80 -11.63 -1.02 -6.83
CA LEU A 80 -10.25 -1.48 -6.75
C LEU A 80 -9.98 -2.08 -5.37
N PRO A 81 -9.00 -2.99 -5.24
CA PRO A 81 -8.69 -3.58 -3.97
C PRO A 81 -8.24 -2.54 -2.94
N PRO A 82 -8.65 -2.66 -1.66
CA PRO A 82 -8.18 -1.75 -0.63
C PRO A 82 -6.68 -1.92 -0.42
N ARG A 83 -5.97 -0.82 -0.19
CA ARG A 83 -4.52 -0.80 0.02
C ARG A 83 -4.05 -1.75 1.12
N THR A 84 -4.84 -1.92 2.19
CA THR A 84 -4.51 -2.87 3.27
C THR A 84 -4.54 -4.32 2.82
N GLN A 85 -5.22 -4.65 1.73
CA GLN A 85 -5.26 -5.99 1.13
C GLN A 85 -4.42 -6.08 -0.15
N CYS A 86 -3.52 -5.11 -0.39
CA CYS A 86 -2.62 -5.15 -1.53
C CYS A 86 -1.23 -5.67 -1.14
N VAL A 87 -0.65 -6.47 -2.04
CA VAL A 87 0.80 -6.59 -2.16
C VAL A 87 1.31 -5.31 -2.78
N ILE A 88 2.30 -4.69 -2.14
CA ILE A 88 2.95 -3.47 -2.63
C ILE A 88 4.34 -3.84 -3.15
N THR A 89 4.61 -3.58 -4.41
CA THR A 89 5.89 -3.88 -5.06
C THR A 89 6.43 -2.64 -5.74
N THR A 90 7.60 -2.76 -6.34
CA THR A 90 8.16 -1.78 -7.27
C THR A 90 8.42 -2.45 -8.62
N GLY A 91 8.51 -1.65 -9.67
CA GLY A 91 8.84 -2.12 -11.00
C GLY A 91 10.28 -2.65 -11.11
N HIS A 92 10.60 -3.23 -12.26
CA HIS A 92 11.94 -3.76 -12.52
C HIS A 92 12.99 -2.65 -12.61
N GLU A 93 12.65 -1.54 -13.27
CA GLU A 93 13.56 -0.41 -13.45
C GLU A 93 13.79 0.37 -12.15
N THR A 94 12.83 0.30 -11.23
CA THR A 94 12.86 0.96 -9.92
C THR A 94 13.24 0.01 -8.78
N LYS A 95 13.80 -1.17 -9.07
CA LYS A 95 14.20 -2.18 -8.07
C LYS A 95 15.05 -1.59 -6.93
N ALA A 96 15.89 -0.58 -7.18
CA ALA A 96 16.68 0.07 -6.13
C ALA A 96 15.82 0.61 -4.96
N HIS A 97 14.55 0.97 -5.22
CA HIS A 97 13.60 1.42 -4.21
C HIS A 97 13.17 0.30 -3.24
N THR A 98 13.50 -0.98 -3.48
CA THR A 98 13.20 -2.08 -2.54
C THR A 98 13.74 -1.86 -1.14
N GLN A 99 14.79 -1.05 -0.99
CA GLN A 99 15.35 -0.66 0.32
C GLN A 99 14.34 0.10 1.20
N GLY A 100 13.40 0.84 0.59
CA GLY A 100 12.31 1.51 1.30
C GLY A 100 11.20 0.55 1.75
N PHE A 101 11.13 -0.65 1.16
CA PHE A 101 10.13 -1.66 1.49
C PHE A 101 10.62 -2.58 2.61
N GLY A 102 10.74 -2.04 3.82
CA GLY A 102 11.17 -2.80 5.00
C GLY A 102 12.66 -3.19 4.97
N ASN A 103 13.32 -3.15 6.13
CA ASN A 103 14.73 -3.55 6.29
C ASN A 103 14.88 -5.07 6.08
N GLY A 104 14.87 -5.56 4.84
CA GLY A 104 14.78 -6.99 4.58
C GLY A 104 15.33 -7.45 3.24
N THR A 105 15.32 -8.77 3.09
CA THR A 105 15.73 -9.49 1.90
C THR A 105 14.85 -9.11 0.70
N CYS A 106 15.47 -8.95 -0.47
CA CYS A 106 14.76 -8.65 -1.71
C CYS A 106 14.18 -9.92 -2.34
N TYR A 107 12.95 -9.83 -2.84
CA TYR A 107 12.25 -10.91 -3.53
C TYR A 107 11.81 -10.43 -4.91
N ALA A 108 11.98 -11.31 -5.90
CA ALA A 108 11.28 -11.25 -7.17
C ALA A 108 9.83 -11.74 -6.93
N ILE A 109 8.87 -10.96 -7.41
CA ILE A 109 7.43 -11.16 -7.21
C ILE A 109 6.79 -11.42 -8.57
N PHE A 110 6.08 -12.53 -8.66
CA PHE A 110 5.36 -12.99 -9.84
C PHE A 110 3.86 -13.05 -9.50
N PRO A 111 3.11 -11.96 -9.75
CA PRO A 111 1.66 -11.96 -9.64
C PRO A 111 1.04 -12.97 -10.61
N PHE A 112 -0.14 -13.51 -10.27
CA PHE A 112 -0.90 -14.29 -11.24
C PHE A 112 -1.49 -13.36 -12.33
N ASP A 113 -1.72 -13.91 -13.53
CA ASP A 113 -2.06 -13.11 -14.72
C ASP A 113 -3.43 -12.41 -14.69
N GLU A 114 -4.29 -12.65 -13.71
CA GLU A 114 -5.65 -12.09 -13.66
C GLU A 114 -5.77 -10.83 -12.79
N HIS A 115 -4.65 -10.28 -12.34
CA HIS A 115 -4.66 -9.14 -11.41
C HIS A 115 -4.83 -7.79 -12.12
N VAL A 116 -5.60 -6.90 -11.49
CA VAL A 116 -5.60 -5.47 -11.77
C VAL A 116 -4.55 -4.80 -10.89
N PHE A 117 -3.77 -3.91 -11.48
CA PHE A 117 -2.70 -3.19 -10.82
C PHE A 117 -3.00 -1.70 -10.71
N CYS A 118 -2.56 -1.07 -9.62
CA CYS A 118 -2.50 0.38 -9.48
C CYS A 118 -1.04 0.78 -9.32
N GLY A 119 -0.52 1.72 -10.12
CA GLY A 119 0.88 2.14 -10.04
C GLY A 119 1.02 3.65 -9.87
N SER A 120 1.91 4.07 -8.97
CA SER A 120 2.28 5.47 -8.74
C SER A 120 3.71 5.72 -9.23
N GLN A 121 3.89 6.78 -10.01
CA GLN A 121 5.21 7.27 -10.46
C GLN A 121 6.04 7.89 -9.32
N LYS A 122 5.44 8.11 -8.15
CA LYS A 122 6.09 8.71 -6.98
C LYS A 122 5.96 7.79 -5.77
N ASP A 123 6.96 7.81 -4.91
CA ASP A 123 6.80 7.26 -3.57
C ASP A 123 5.72 8.08 -2.83
N LEU A 124 4.70 7.41 -2.29
CA LEU A 124 3.63 8.07 -1.56
C LEU A 124 4.11 8.91 -0.37
N TRP A 125 5.24 8.56 0.24
CA TRP A 125 5.80 9.35 1.33
C TRP A 125 6.41 10.67 0.88
N GLU A 126 6.71 10.80 -0.41
CA GLU A 126 7.19 12.04 -1.02
C GLU A 126 6.06 12.90 -1.60
N VAL A 127 4.85 12.34 -1.68
CA VAL A 127 3.67 13.07 -2.17
C VAL A 127 3.28 14.12 -1.13
N LYS A 128 3.26 15.39 -1.58
CA LYS A 128 2.64 16.49 -0.86
C LYS A 128 1.26 16.74 -1.44
N PHE A 129 0.26 16.83 -0.56
CA PHE A 129 -1.12 17.14 -0.93
C PHE A 129 -1.57 18.44 -0.29
N SER A 130 -2.66 18.98 -0.80
CA SER A 130 -3.21 20.25 -0.33
C SER A 130 -4.42 19.99 0.57
N ILE A 131 -4.36 20.46 1.80
CA ILE A 131 -5.51 20.56 2.71
C ILE A 131 -5.70 22.04 3.01
N ASN A 132 -6.90 22.57 2.75
CA ASN A 132 -7.22 23.99 2.93
C ASN A 132 -6.14 24.94 2.35
N ASN A 133 -5.70 24.66 1.11
CA ASN A 133 -4.63 25.37 0.40
C ASN A 133 -3.22 25.30 1.03
N GLN A 134 -3.03 24.55 2.12
CA GLN A 134 -1.72 24.28 2.70
C GLN A 134 -1.16 22.97 2.14
N LYS A 135 0.10 23.00 1.71
CA LYS A 135 0.81 21.79 1.27
C LYS A 135 1.37 21.05 2.48
N ILE A 136 0.95 19.80 2.65
CA ILE A 136 1.39 18.92 3.74
C ILE A 136 1.91 17.60 3.17
N SER A 137 2.96 17.03 3.79
CA SER A 137 3.41 15.68 3.45
C SER A 137 2.54 14.63 4.13
N LEU A 138 2.51 13.40 3.60
CA LEU A 138 1.79 12.30 4.23
C LEU A 138 2.28 12.02 5.66
N LEU A 139 3.59 12.13 5.89
CA LEU A 139 4.16 11.92 7.21
C LEU A 139 3.73 13.02 8.20
N ASP A 140 3.74 14.29 7.77
CA ASP A 140 3.33 15.40 8.64
C ASP A 140 1.84 15.33 8.92
N PHE A 141 1.01 14.98 7.93
CA PHE A 141 -0.42 14.74 8.14
C PHE A 141 -0.69 13.67 9.21
N HIS A 142 0.00 12.52 9.11
CA HIS A 142 -0.08 11.47 10.11
C HIS A 142 0.32 11.95 11.51
N LYS A 143 1.44 12.65 11.63
CA LYS A 143 1.92 13.19 12.91
C LYS A 143 0.96 14.21 13.50
N THR A 144 0.41 15.08 12.67
CA THR A 144 -0.57 16.10 13.06
C THR A 144 -1.83 15.43 13.59
N LEU A 145 -2.44 14.47 12.89
CA LEU A 145 -3.64 13.80 13.41
C LEU A 145 -3.36 12.99 14.68
N TYR A 146 -2.25 12.25 14.71
CA TYR A 146 -1.88 11.40 15.84
C TYR A 146 -1.65 12.20 17.13
N ALA A 147 -0.99 13.36 17.03
CA ALA A 147 -0.70 14.20 18.20
C ALA A 147 -1.95 14.87 18.80
N PHE A 148 -3.06 14.91 18.07
CA PHE A 148 -4.36 15.35 18.56
C PHE A 148 -5.27 14.17 18.94
N GLU A 149 -4.72 12.95 18.98
CA GLU A 149 -5.45 11.72 19.35
C GLU A 149 -6.67 11.46 18.48
N VAL A 150 -6.64 11.89 17.21
CA VAL A 150 -7.70 11.61 16.23
C VAL A 150 -7.76 10.12 15.96
N ASP A 151 -8.93 9.50 16.08
CA ASP A 151 -9.13 8.07 15.84
C ASP A 151 -8.95 7.72 14.35
N ASP A 152 -8.24 6.63 14.08
CA ASP A 152 -7.90 6.13 12.74
C ASP A 152 -8.67 4.87 12.33
N LYS A 153 -9.73 4.52 13.07
CA LYS A 153 -10.56 3.33 12.85
C LYS A 153 -11.34 3.38 11.56
N ASN A 154 -11.94 4.53 11.24
CA ASN A 154 -12.69 4.75 10.00
C ASN A 154 -12.83 6.26 9.71
N LEU A 155 -13.14 6.58 8.45
CA LEU A 155 -13.19 7.96 7.96
C LEU A 155 -14.21 8.82 8.72
N ASP A 156 -15.35 8.24 9.12
CA ASP A 156 -16.41 8.98 9.80
C ASP A 156 -15.97 9.43 11.19
N THR A 157 -15.38 8.51 11.97
CA THR A 157 -14.84 8.83 13.30
C THR A 157 -13.70 9.84 13.21
N MET A 158 -12.78 9.68 12.26
CA MET A 158 -11.70 10.65 12.05
C MET A 158 -12.25 12.07 11.75
N VAL A 159 -13.27 12.18 10.90
CA VAL A 159 -13.90 13.46 10.56
C VAL A 159 -14.60 14.08 11.78
N GLN A 160 -15.31 13.27 12.56
CA GLN A 160 -15.99 13.72 13.78
C GLN A 160 -15.01 14.22 14.84
N ASP A 161 -13.88 13.55 15.02
CA ASP A 161 -12.83 13.99 15.94
C ASP A 161 -12.22 15.31 15.49
N ILE A 162 -11.82 15.42 14.22
CA ILE A 162 -11.30 16.67 13.65
C ILE A 162 -12.29 17.83 13.83
N TYR A 163 -13.57 17.59 13.53
CA TYR A 163 -14.63 18.59 13.70
C TYR A 163 -14.79 19.00 15.17
N SER A 164 -14.81 18.04 16.08
CA SER A 164 -14.95 18.28 17.52
C SER A 164 -13.78 19.09 18.07
N ILE A 165 -12.54 18.74 17.69
CA ILE A 165 -11.31 19.44 18.11
C ILE A 165 -11.31 20.89 17.62
N THR A 166 -11.65 21.11 16.35
CA THR A 166 -11.64 22.45 15.74
C THR A 166 -12.80 23.33 16.19
N SER A 167 -13.96 22.75 16.49
CA SER A 167 -15.14 23.47 16.98
C SER A 167 -15.00 23.92 18.44
N ASN A 168 -14.27 23.15 19.26
CA ASN A 168 -14.10 23.43 20.69
C ASN A 168 -13.03 24.50 21.02
N ASN A 169 -12.43 25.16 20.03
CA ASN A 169 -11.43 26.23 20.21
C ASN A 169 -10.32 25.89 21.24
N LEU A 170 -9.79 24.67 21.21
CA LEU A 170 -8.67 24.27 22.06
C LEU A 170 -7.50 25.28 21.91
N ASN A 171 -7.07 25.83 23.06
CA ASN A 171 -6.10 26.93 23.22
C ASN A 171 -5.12 27.10 22.05
N LYS A 172 -5.30 28.17 21.28
CA LYS A 172 -4.46 28.62 20.13
C LYS A 172 -3.03 29.04 20.50
N ASN A 173 -2.56 28.71 21.70
CA ASN A 173 -1.39 29.34 22.33
C ASN A 173 -0.08 28.54 22.17
N ASN A 174 -0.08 27.41 21.46
CA ASN A 174 1.16 26.82 20.94
C ASN A 174 1.07 26.69 19.41
N ASP A 175 2.22 26.78 18.73
CA ASP A 175 2.31 26.76 17.26
C ASP A 175 1.79 25.45 16.65
N PHE A 176 1.82 24.36 17.41
CA PHE A 176 1.34 23.05 16.97
C PHE A 176 -0.19 22.98 16.86
N ASN A 177 -0.90 23.59 17.82
CA ASN A 177 -2.36 23.78 17.79
C ASN A 177 -2.77 24.72 16.65
N LYS A 178 -1.94 25.71 16.34
CA LYS A 178 -2.18 26.62 15.22
C LYS A 178 -2.14 25.88 13.90
N ALA A 179 -1.14 25.02 13.66
CA ALA A 179 -1.02 24.25 12.42
C ALA A 179 -2.23 23.32 12.19
N PHE A 180 -2.65 22.56 13.20
CA PHE A 180 -3.86 21.71 13.10
C PHE A 180 -5.10 22.54 12.81
N TYR A 181 -5.29 23.64 13.54
CA TYR A 181 -6.43 24.52 13.34
C TYR A 181 -6.44 25.11 11.93
N GLU A 182 -5.31 25.64 11.44
CA GLU A 182 -5.20 26.19 10.08
C GLU A 182 -5.59 25.19 8.99
N LEU A 183 -5.26 23.90 9.15
CA LEU A 183 -5.61 22.85 8.20
C LEU A 183 -7.13 22.58 8.15
N PHE A 184 -7.84 22.61 9.28
CA PHE A 184 -9.18 22.03 9.37
C PHE A 184 -10.30 22.98 9.82
N HIS A 185 -9.97 24.16 10.37
CA HIS A 185 -10.98 25.06 10.93
C HIS A 185 -11.98 25.59 9.92
N GLY A 186 -13.16 25.97 10.43
CA GLY A 186 -14.19 26.65 9.63
C GLY A 186 -14.89 25.74 8.62
N LYS A 187 -14.74 24.42 8.77
CA LYS A 187 -15.38 23.39 7.96
C LYS A 187 -16.36 22.59 8.80
N ASN A 188 -17.52 22.28 8.24
CA ASN A 188 -18.40 21.27 8.80
C ASN A 188 -17.90 19.84 8.46
N GLU A 189 -18.52 18.81 9.03
CA GLU A 189 -18.11 17.42 8.83
C GLU A 189 -18.14 16.98 7.35
N GLU A 190 -19.12 17.43 6.57
CA GLU A 190 -19.23 17.08 5.14
C GLU A 190 -18.11 17.73 4.33
N GLU A 191 -17.82 19.00 4.58
CA GLU A 191 -16.71 19.73 3.95
C GLU A 191 -15.35 19.13 4.33
N LEU A 192 -15.15 18.75 5.59
CA LEU A 192 -13.94 18.05 6.05
C LEU A 192 -13.75 16.73 5.32
N ARG A 193 -14.80 15.92 5.25
CA ARG A 193 -14.79 14.63 4.53
C ARG A 193 -14.40 14.81 3.08
N HIS A 194 -15.02 15.77 2.40
CA HIS A 194 -14.75 16.06 0.99
C HIS A 194 -13.31 16.51 0.80
N MET A 195 -12.86 17.49 1.58
CA MET A 195 -11.49 18.00 1.53
C MET A 195 -10.44 16.90 1.73
N ILE A 196 -10.63 16.03 2.73
CA ILE A 196 -9.66 14.96 3.03
C ILE A 196 -9.61 13.94 1.88
N LEU A 197 -10.77 13.53 1.36
CA LEU A 197 -10.82 12.59 0.23
C LEU A 197 -10.25 13.18 -1.05
N GLU A 198 -10.52 14.45 -1.37
CA GLU A 198 -10.00 15.08 -2.58
C GLU A 198 -8.49 15.36 -2.50
N SER A 199 -7.98 15.60 -1.29
CA SER A 199 -6.56 15.88 -1.10
C SER A 199 -5.65 14.73 -1.54
N LEU A 200 -6.14 13.49 -1.47
CA LEU A 200 -5.42 12.28 -1.88
C LEU A 200 -6.10 11.58 -3.06
N ASP A 201 -6.54 12.32 -4.09
CA ASP A 201 -7.23 11.73 -5.23
C ASP A 201 -6.40 10.65 -5.95
N ILE A 202 -6.91 9.41 -5.90
CA ILE A 202 -6.24 8.27 -6.52
C ILE A 202 -6.18 8.35 -8.05
N ASP A 203 -7.06 9.10 -8.73
CA ASP A 203 -6.93 9.29 -10.19
C ASP A 203 -5.73 10.17 -10.57
N ILE A 204 -5.30 11.03 -9.64
CA ILE A 204 -4.12 11.88 -9.85
C ILE A 204 -2.85 11.11 -9.47
N LEU A 205 -2.94 10.25 -8.46
CA LEU A 205 -1.80 9.57 -7.87
C LEU A 205 -1.47 8.23 -8.54
N PHE A 206 -2.47 7.56 -9.14
CA PHE A 206 -2.32 6.21 -9.65
C PHE A 206 -2.84 6.06 -11.07
N ASP A 207 -2.05 5.39 -11.88
CA ASP A 207 -2.51 4.77 -13.11
C ASP A 207 -3.01 3.34 -12.80
N VAL A 208 -3.99 2.87 -13.57
CA VAL A 208 -4.53 1.51 -13.46
C VAL A 208 -4.08 0.69 -14.66
N TYR A 209 -3.55 -0.52 -14.40
CA TYR A 209 -2.98 -1.41 -15.41
C TYR A 209 -3.60 -2.81 -15.34
N GLN A 210 -3.66 -3.47 -16.48
CA GLN A 210 -3.86 -4.92 -16.55
C GLN A 210 -2.50 -5.63 -16.47
N SER A 211 -2.52 -6.91 -16.11
CA SER A 211 -1.32 -7.74 -15.89
C SER A 211 -0.39 -7.84 -17.09
N ASP A 212 -0.90 -7.75 -18.30
CA ASP A 212 -0.16 -7.82 -19.57
C ASP A 212 0.50 -6.48 -19.95
N ASN A 213 0.16 -5.38 -19.25
CA ASN A 213 0.59 -4.03 -19.55
C ASN A 213 1.10 -3.28 -18.30
N ILE A 214 1.76 -4.00 -17.40
CA ILE A 214 2.31 -3.40 -16.17
C ILE A 214 3.42 -2.42 -16.54
N ASN A 215 3.31 -1.19 -16.05
CA ASN A 215 4.40 -0.23 -16.16
C ASN A 215 5.50 -0.56 -15.14
N HIS A 216 6.67 -1.00 -15.61
CA HIS A 216 7.79 -1.36 -14.76
C HIS A 216 8.70 -0.19 -14.37
N SER A 217 8.37 1.03 -14.79
CA SER A 217 9.09 2.26 -14.45
C SER A 217 8.52 2.96 -13.22
N VAL A 218 7.35 2.53 -12.72
CA VAL A 218 6.67 3.18 -11.59
C VAL A 218 7.30 2.76 -10.26
N THR A 219 7.33 3.69 -9.31
CA THR A 219 7.96 3.50 -8.00
C THR A 219 7.19 2.53 -7.12
N GLU A 220 5.85 2.59 -7.13
CA GLU A 220 5.01 1.76 -6.26
C GLU A 220 3.88 1.12 -7.08
N ILE A 221 3.75 -0.21 -7.03
CA ILE A 221 2.75 -1.02 -7.75
C ILE A 221 1.95 -1.82 -6.74
N TRP A 222 0.61 -1.75 -6.82
CA TRP A 222 -0.32 -2.42 -5.92
C TRP A 222 -1.16 -3.42 -6.68
N PHE A 223 -1.33 -4.61 -6.13
CA PHE A 223 -2.31 -5.59 -6.59
C PHE A 223 -2.83 -6.41 -5.42
N ASN A 224 -4.02 -7.00 -5.57
CA ASN A 224 -4.59 -7.91 -4.57
C ASN A 224 -4.76 -9.31 -5.15
N GLY A 225 -4.11 -10.29 -4.53
CA GLY A 225 -4.29 -11.70 -4.85
C GLY A 225 -3.01 -12.52 -4.70
N PRO A 226 -3.04 -13.77 -5.18
CA PRO A 226 -1.90 -14.67 -5.08
C PRO A 226 -0.75 -14.25 -5.99
N CYS A 227 0.46 -14.42 -5.47
CA CYS A 227 1.72 -14.31 -6.20
C CYS A 227 2.75 -15.33 -5.70
N ILE A 228 3.69 -15.68 -6.57
CA ILE A 228 4.91 -16.40 -6.18
C ILE A 228 5.99 -15.38 -5.84
N CYS A 229 6.71 -15.63 -4.75
CA CYS A 229 7.89 -14.85 -4.39
C CYS A 229 9.10 -15.77 -4.37
N LEU A 230 10.16 -15.36 -5.08
CA LEU A 230 11.47 -15.99 -5.03
C LEU A 230 12.45 -15.00 -4.43
N ARG A 231 13.26 -15.45 -3.46
CA ARG A 231 14.37 -14.66 -2.96
C ARG A 231 15.29 -14.29 -4.13
N GLU A 232 15.82 -13.07 -4.14
CA GLU A 232 16.60 -12.54 -5.28
C GLU A 232 17.70 -13.50 -5.76
N ASN A 233 18.55 -14.00 -4.86
CA ASN A 233 19.61 -14.94 -5.21
C ASN A 233 19.10 -16.26 -5.80
N ILE A 234 17.91 -16.72 -5.40
CA ILE A 234 17.26 -17.92 -5.94
C ILE A 234 16.72 -17.62 -7.33
N TYR A 235 16.03 -16.50 -7.50
CA TYR A 235 15.58 -16.04 -8.82
C TYR A 235 16.75 -15.96 -9.81
N GLU A 236 17.88 -15.37 -9.43
CA GLU A 236 19.06 -15.28 -10.31
C GLU A 236 19.60 -16.65 -10.75
N GLN A 237 19.48 -17.68 -9.92
CA GLN A 237 19.88 -19.06 -10.27
C GLN A 237 18.90 -19.74 -11.23
N VAL A 238 17.61 -19.41 -11.14
CA VAL A 238 16.54 -20.13 -11.86
C VAL A 238 15.96 -19.34 -13.03
N LYS A 239 16.32 -18.06 -13.20
CA LYS A 239 15.75 -17.19 -14.25
C LYS A 239 15.92 -17.73 -15.67
N GLN A 240 16.99 -18.50 -15.91
CA GLN A 240 17.24 -19.18 -17.18
C GLN A 240 16.13 -20.17 -17.57
N TYR A 241 15.39 -20.70 -16.59
CA TYR A 241 14.27 -21.61 -16.85
C TYR A 241 13.00 -20.89 -17.35
N PHE A 242 12.99 -19.56 -17.30
CA PHE A 242 11.89 -18.71 -17.77
C PHE A 242 12.13 -18.17 -19.18
N SER A 243 13.38 -18.10 -19.63
CA SER A 243 13.79 -17.51 -20.92
C SER A 243 13.72 -18.47 -22.12
N LEU A 244 13.26 -19.71 -21.92
CA LEU A 244 13.33 -20.81 -22.90
C LEU A 244 11.95 -21.24 -23.46
N MET A 245 10.94 -20.36 -23.38
CA MET A 245 9.66 -20.52 -24.07
C MET A 245 9.42 -19.34 -25.00
#